data_AF-A0A0F9STL4-F1
#
_entry.id   AF-A0A0F9STL4-F1
#
_cell.length_a   1.000
_cell.length_b   1.000
_cell.length_c   1.000
_cell.angle_alpha   90.00
_cell.angle_beta   90.00
_cell.angle_gamma   90.00
#
_symmetry.space_group_name_H-M   'P 1'
#
loop_
_entity.id
_entity.type
_entity.pdbx_description
1 polymer ?
#
loop_
_entity_poly.entity_id
_entity_poly.type
_entity_poly.pdbx_seq_one_letter_code
_entity_poly.pdbx_strand_id
1 'polypeptide(L)'
;MRIFYKATNFAEDIEVTVFFVRPDLVQSDTYTLIYWGQGLYYLDISFVNDGSYCGKFFENGVAKIIKTFNTEPMYGAVTYRVKGVTEI
;
A
#
# COMPACT_ATOMS: atom_id res chain seq x y z
N MET A 1 -4.70 -8.30 -4.64
CA MET A 1 -5.67 -7.23 -4.26
C MET A 1 -5.11 -5.89 -4.73
N ARG A 2 -5.95 -4.89 -5.02
CA ARG A 2 -5.46 -3.58 -5.47
C ARG A 2 -5.49 -2.55 -4.34
N ILE A 3 -4.35 -1.91 -4.10
CA ILE A 3 -4.23 -0.76 -3.19
C ILE A 3 -4.14 0.50 -4.05
N PHE A 4 -4.85 1.55 -3.63
CA PHE A 4 -4.86 2.84 -4.30
C PHE A 4 -4.21 3.91 -3.45
N TYR A 5 -3.52 4.83 -4.12
CA TYR A 5 -2.91 6.01 -3.54
C TYR A 5 -3.14 7.21 -4.46
N LYS A 6 -3.52 8.34 -3.88
CA LYS A 6 -3.66 9.59 -4.61
C LYS A 6 -2.49 10.49 -4.22
N ALA A 7 -1.70 10.89 -5.21
CA ALA A 7 -0.57 11.78 -5.02
C ALA A 7 -1.03 13.16 -4.54
N THR A 8 -0.21 13.73 -3.68
CA THR A 8 -0.30 15.09 -3.16
C THR A 8 -0.25 16.06 -4.33
N ASN A 9 -1.10 17.09 -4.29
CA ASN A 9 -1.19 18.10 -5.33
C ASN A 9 -1.46 17.54 -6.75
N PHE A 10 -2.04 16.34 -6.86
CA PHE A 10 -2.31 15.68 -8.14
C PHE A 10 -1.06 15.51 -9.00
N ALA A 11 0.11 15.33 -8.38
CA ALA A 11 1.37 15.19 -9.09
C ALA A 11 1.35 13.99 -10.06
N GLU A 12 1.80 14.26 -11.29
CA GLU A 12 1.88 13.31 -12.41
C GLU A 12 3.35 13.07 -12.76
N ASP A 13 3.63 11.93 -13.41
CA ASP A 13 4.98 11.54 -13.83
C ASP A 13 6.03 11.54 -12.69
N ILE A 14 5.57 11.31 -11.45
CA ILE A 14 6.44 11.16 -10.28
C ILE A 14 6.56 9.69 -9.89
N GLU A 15 7.69 9.33 -9.29
CA GLU A 15 7.85 8.01 -8.70
C GLU A 15 7.04 7.95 -7.40
N VAL A 16 6.05 7.06 -7.36
CA VAL A 16 5.32 6.76 -6.13
C VAL A 16 5.71 5.37 -5.65
N THR A 17 6.20 5.29 -4.42
CA THR A 17 6.58 4.01 -3.82
C THR A 17 5.89 3.79 -2.47
N VAL A 18 5.75 2.53 -2.08
CA VAL A 18 5.24 2.13 -0.77
C VAL A 18 6.10 1.00 -0.21
N PHE A 19 6.37 1.04 1.09
CA PHE A 19 6.81 -0.15 1.82
C PHE A 19 5.82 -0.48 2.92
N PHE A 20 5.62 -1.78 3.15
CA PHE A 20 4.71 -2.27 4.17
C PHE A 20 5.50 -2.75 5.39
N VAL A 21 5.04 -2.33 6.57
CA VAL A 21 5.51 -2.83 7.86
C VAL A 21 4.42 -3.73 8.43
N ARG A 22 4.80 -4.96 8.78
CA ARG A 22 3.90 -5.97 9.33
C ARG A 22 3.83 -5.87 10.87
N PRO A 23 2.76 -6.37 11.53
CA PRO A 23 2.65 -6.35 12.99
C PRO A 23 3.79 -7.06 13.74
N ASP A 24 4.40 -8.07 13.12
CA ASP A 24 5.53 -8.85 13.62
C ASP A 24 6.90 -8.21 13.31
N LEU A 25 6.91 -6.93 12.90
CA LEU A 25 8.09 -6.09 12.65
C LEU A 25 8.98 -6.50 11.47
N VAL A 26 8.50 -7.33 10.54
CA VAL A 26 9.20 -7.55 9.27
C VAL A 26 8.85 -6.43 8.29
N GLN A 27 9.87 -5.68 7.86
CA GLN A 27 9.75 -4.70 6.77
C GLN A 27 9.71 -5.45 5.43
N SER A 28 8.73 -5.13 4.57
CA SER A 28 8.71 -5.63 3.20
C SER A 28 9.67 -4.86 2.31
N ASP A 29 9.97 -5.44 1.15
CA ASP A 29 10.56 -4.71 0.03
C ASP A 29 9.73 -3.46 -0.34
N THR A 30 10.39 -2.51 -1.00
CA THR A 30 9.76 -1.32 -1.57
C THR A 30 9.06 -1.70 -2.88
N TYR A 31 7.81 -1.27 -3.02
CA TYR A 31 7.01 -1.46 -4.22
C TYR A 31 6.76 -0.13 -4.92
N THR A 32 6.96 -0.09 -6.23
CA THR A 32 6.60 1.07 -7.06
C THR A 32 5.14 0.93 -7.51
N LEU A 33 4.38 2.01 -7.37
CA LEU A 33 2.98 2.05 -7.82
C LEU A 33 2.90 2.43 -9.30
N ILE A 34 1.87 1.93 -9.97
CA ILE A 34 1.56 2.20 -11.36
C ILE A 34 0.63 3.41 -11.44
N TYR A 35 0.97 4.40 -12.27
CA TYR A 35 0.11 5.55 -12.54
C TYR A 35 -1.15 5.11 -13.29
N TRP A 36 -2.32 5.50 -12.77
CA TRP A 36 -3.62 5.27 -13.40
C TRP A 36 -4.12 6.51 -14.15
N GLY A 37 -3.78 7.72 -13.68
CA GLY A 37 -4.32 8.97 -14.23
C GLY A 37 -4.72 9.95 -13.14
N GLN A 38 -4.67 11.26 -13.40
CA GLN A 38 -5.15 12.32 -12.49
C GLN A 38 -4.52 12.25 -11.08
N GLY A 39 -3.22 11.97 -11.02
CA GLY A 39 -2.49 11.74 -9.77
C GLY A 39 -2.92 10.50 -8.98
N LEU A 40 -3.69 9.57 -9.56
CA LEU A 40 -4.04 8.29 -8.95
C LEU A 40 -3.00 7.23 -9.34
N TYR A 41 -2.55 6.48 -8.34
CA TYR A 41 -1.59 5.40 -8.47
C TYR A 41 -2.15 4.13 -7.81
N TYR A 42 -1.75 2.97 -8.29
CA TYR A 42 -2.17 1.68 -7.72
C TYR A 42 -1.06 0.65 -7.64
N LEU A 43 -1.26 -0.33 -6.77
CA LEU A 43 -0.40 -1.52 -6.65
C LEU A 43 -1.29 -2.75 -6.48
N ASP A 44 -1.03 -3.80 -7.26
CA ASP A 44 -1.60 -5.11 -7.02
C ASP A 44 -0.64 -5.92 -6.14
N ILE A 45 -1.08 -6.27 -4.94
CA ILE A 45 -0.28 -7.01 -3.95
C ILE A 45 -1.11 -8.13 -3.30
N SER A 46 -0.44 -9.16 -2.81
CA SER A 46 -1.03 -10.22 -1.98
C SER A 46 -0.25 -10.29 -0.66
N PHE A 47 -0.96 -10.23 0.46
CA PHE A 47 -0.34 -10.41 1.78
C PHE A 47 -0.35 -11.90 2.15
N VAL A 48 0.69 -12.33 2.88
CA VAL A 48 0.94 -13.73 3.23
C VAL A 48 0.42 -14.11 4.62
N ASN A 49 0.18 -13.14 5.52
CA ASN A 49 -0.50 -13.40 6.81
C ASN A 49 -1.63 -12.38 6.97
N ASP A 50 -2.55 -12.69 7.88
CA ASP A 50 -3.53 -11.76 8.41
C ASP A 50 -2.89 -10.77 9.37
N GLY A 51 -3.59 -9.65 9.57
CA GLY A 51 -3.19 -8.60 10.50
C GLY A 51 -3.23 -7.20 9.91
N SER A 52 -2.72 -6.25 10.69
CA SER A 52 -2.69 -4.82 10.38
C SER A 52 -1.34 -4.41 9.78
N TYR A 53 -1.29 -4.18 8.48
CA TYR A 53 -0.09 -3.70 7.80
C TYR A 53 -0.07 -2.17 7.76
N CYS A 54 1.09 -1.56 7.97
CA CYS A 54 1.27 -0.12 7.79
C CYS A 54 2.03 0.13 6.48
N GLY A 55 1.38 0.73 5.48
CA GLY A 55 2.02 1.18 4.24
C GLY A 55 2.47 2.62 4.38
N LYS A 56 3.78 2.87 4.23
CA LYS A 56 4.33 4.23 4.16
C LYS A 56 4.55 4.62 2.71
N PHE A 57 3.92 5.69 2.26
CA PHE A 57 3.97 6.14 0.88
C PHE A 57 4.96 7.29 0.68
N PHE A 58 5.67 7.24 -0.44
CA PHE A 58 6.68 8.21 -0.83
C PHE A 58 6.38 8.73 -2.23
N GLU A 59 6.65 10.01 -2.45
CA GLU A 59 6.64 10.65 -3.76
C GLU A 59 8.06 11.17 -4.03
N ASN A 60 8.73 10.67 -5.08
CA ASN A 60 10.13 10.96 -5.40
C ASN A 60 11.06 10.81 -4.17
N GLY A 61 10.87 9.74 -3.40
CA GLY A 61 11.64 9.45 -2.19
C GLY A 61 11.27 10.29 -0.95
N VAL A 62 10.32 11.22 -1.04
CA VAL A 62 9.85 12.02 0.11
C VAL A 62 8.62 11.37 0.74
N ALA A 63 8.70 11.04 2.03
CA ALA A 63 7.58 10.47 2.78
C ALA A 63 6.37 11.41 2.81
N LYS A 64 5.17 10.86 2.59
CA LYS A 64 3.92 11.64 2.57
C LYS A 64 2.91 11.20 3.62
N ILE A 65 2.52 9.94 3.59
CA ILE A 65 1.45 9.45 4.45
C ILE A 65 1.71 8.00 4.86
N ILE A 66 1.17 7.63 6.02
CA ILE A 66 1.11 6.26 6.50
C ILE A 66 -0.35 5.83 6.50
N LYS A 67 -0.63 4.70 5.85
CA LYS A 67 -1.97 4.09 5.86
C LYS A 67 -1.91 2.72 6.50
N THR A 68 -2.89 2.42 7.34
CA THR A 68 -3.05 1.08 7.92
C THR A 68 -4.02 0.27 7.08
N PHE A 69 -3.60 -0.93 6.69
CA PHE A 69 -4.35 -1.89 5.91
C PHE A 69 -4.63 -3.11 6.77
N ASN A 70 -5.90 -3.34 7.09
CA ASN A 70 -6.29 -4.54 7.82
C ASN A 70 -6.58 -5.66 6.82
N THR A 71 -5.94 -6.81 7.00
CA THR A 71 -6.08 -7.95 6.11
C THR A 71 -6.88 -9.07 6.77
N GLU A 72 -7.70 -9.78 6.00
CA GLU A 72 -8.43 -10.96 6.45
C GLU A 72 -8.21 -12.14 5.50
N PRO A 73 -8.29 -13.39 5.99
CA PRO A 73 -8.10 -14.56 5.16
C PRO A 73 -9.15 -14.62 4.05
N MET A 74 -8.72 -14.97 2.84
CA MET A 74 -9.65 -15.42 1.82
C MET A 74 -9.88 -16.93 2.02
N TYR A 75 -11.11 -17.33 2.35
CA TYR A 75 -11.46 -18.74 2.53
C TYR A 75 -11.02 -19.56 1.31
N GLY A 76 -10.07 -20.48 1.52
CA GLY A 76 -9.52 -21.36 0.48
C GLY A 76 -8.24 -20.88 -0.20
N ALA A 77 -7.63 -19.75 0.20
CA ALA A 77 -6.37 -19.25 -0.38
C ALA A 77 -5.30 -18.95 0.69
N VAL A 78 -4.02 -19.12 0.34
CA VAL A 78 -2.83 -18.75 1.17
C VAL A 78 -2.58 -17.23 1.12
N THR A 79 -3.58 -16.45 0.72
CA THR A 79 -3.47 -15.01 0.49
C THR A 79 -4.59 -14.29 1.20
N TYR A 80 -4.29 -13.11 1.71
CA TYR A 80 -5.21 -12.31 2.50
C TYR A 80 -5.70 -11.11 1.68
N ARG A 81 -6.87 -10.53 2.02
CA ARG A 81 -7.43 -9.34 1.34
C ARG A 81 -7.56 -8.16 2.29
N VAL A 82 -7.44 -6.93 1.79
CA VAL A 82 -7.70 -5.70 2.58
C VAL A 82 -9.20 -5.59 2.89
N LYS A 83 -9.53 -5.41 4.17
CA LYS A 83 -10.88 -5.23 4.70
C LYS A 83 -11.16 -3.78 5.12
N GLY A 84 -10.12 -2.99 5.39
CA GLY A 84 -10.26 -1.60 5.82
C GLY A 84 -8.96 -0.84 5.70
N VAL A 85 -9.08 0.47 5.48
CA VAL A 85 -7.97 1.41 5.35
C VAL A 85 -8.21 2.58 6.31
N THR A 86 -7.23 2.88 7.16
CA THR A 86 -7.25 4.07 8.03
C THR A 86 -6.03 4.92 7.73
N GLU A 87 -6.23 6.20 7.45
CA GLU A 87 -5.16 7.20 7.33
C GLU A 87 -4.81 7.72 8.73
N ILE A 88 -3.51 7.76 9.06
CA ILE A 88 -2.99 8.26 10.35
C ILE A 88 -2.26 9.58 10.10
#